data_AF-A0A7Y5DWE4-F1
#
_entry.id   AF-A0A7Y5DWE4-F1
#
_cell.length_a   1.000
_cell.length_b   1.000
_cell.length_c   1.000
_cell.angle_alpha   90.00
_cell.angle_beta   90.00
_cell.angle_gamma   90.00
#
_symmetry.space_group_name_H-M   'P 1'
#
loop_
_entity.id
_entity.type
_entity.pdbx_description
1 polymer ?
#
loop_
_entity_poly.entity_id
_entity_poly.type
_entity_poly.pdbx_seq_one_letter_code
_entity_poly.pdbx_strand_id
1 'polypeptide(L)'
;MTLAVLVICTTLFLLLNYAPTVVPIDVVAPSGPRLWHGAVWGLLTSAFVHLQVWHVGFNMWWTRDLGRLMEPKLGRTRFAAFIVTSALVSSGWQLLVSGATGIGFSGVVYALFGFVASRRSRDPEYAGFATPRTTRWMLGWLVLCIVLTVAKVWTVGNAAHVSGLVFGWLVGVYGATPRWKLVARSVLALLGLGTILSAVYMPWSEAWRVRKILFYYGDVAARAAAGDAQAQGEAGALYVHYAERREEGIALLQRSAEAGNPFGMNNLAWLRATSMDASLRSADDAVHWATLAEAREPSASYTDTLAAAYAEAQRWDEALATEKKAMERLPPGPSELRTSTERHLALIENHQAIRE
;
A
#
# COMPACT_ATOMS: atom_id res chain seq x y z
N MET A 1 -21.06 25.53 2.29
CA MET A 1 -20.24 24.30 2.33
C MET A 1 -20.56 23.44 1.12
N THR A 2 -21.85 23.24 0.77
CA THR A 2 -22.24 22.53 -0.47
C THR A 2 -21.51 23.07 -1.70
N LEU A 3 -21.48 24.38 -1.92
CA LEU A 3 -20.75 24.98 -3.04
C LEU A 3 -19.26 24.63 -3.02
N ALA A 4 -18.61 24.64 -1.84
CA ALA A 4 -17.20 24.30 -1.73
C ALA A 4 -16.95 22.84 -2.13
N VAL A 5 -17.80 21.90 -1.70
CA VAL A 5 -17.71 20.49 -2.13
C VAL A 5 -17.86 20.36 -3.64
N LEU A 6 -18.86 21.03 -4.23
CA LEU A 6 -19.07 21.00 -5.69
C LEU A 6 -17.83 21.49 -6.45
N VAL A 7 -17.26 22.61 -6.01
CA VAL A 7 -16.07 23.21 -6.60
C VAL A 7 -14.85 22.30 -6.44
N ILE A 8 -14.60 21.76 -5.23
CA ILE A 8 -13.45 20.89 -4.94
C ILE A 8 -13.51 19.62 -5.79
N CYS A 9 -14.63 18.89 -5.78
CA CYS A 9 -14.76 17.64 -6.54
C CYS A 9 -14.62 17.89 -8.05
N THR A 10 -15.23 18.96 -8.58
CA THR A 10 -15.14 19.29 -10.00
C THR A 10 -13.73 19.72 -10.39
N THR A 11 -13.06 20.51 -9.54
CA THR A 11 -11.67 20.94 -9.78
C THR A 11 -10.71 19.76 -9.75
N LEU A 12 -10.81 18.89 -8.74
CA LEU A 12 -9.99 17.67 -8.66
C LEU A 12 -10.25 16.74 -9.85
N PHE A 13 -11.51 16.56 -10.26
CA PHE A 13 -11.85 15.79 -11.46
C PHE A 13 -11.14 16.35 -12.70
N LEU A 14 -11.17 17.67 -12.91
CA LEU A 14 -10.51 18.30 -14.05
C LEU A 14 -8.98 18.17 -13.99
N LEU A 15 -8.37 18.42 -12.82
CA LEU A 15 -6.93 18.31 -12.64
C LEU A 15 -6.45 16.87 -12.88
N LEU A 16 -7.13 15.88 -12.32
CA LEU A 16 -6.73 14.48 -12.45
C LEU A 16 -6.84 13.95 -13.88
N ASN A 17 -7.80 14.44 -14.67
CA ASN A 17 -8.04 13.96 -16.03
C ASN A 17 -7.28 14.76 -17.11
N TYR A 18 -7.04 16.05 -16.89
CA TYR A 18 -6.49 16.96 -17.91
C TYR A 18 -5.15 17.60 -17.52
N ALA A 19 -4.73 17.50 -16.26
CA ALA A 19 -3.44 18.00 -15.77
C ALA A 19 -2.84 17.10 -14.67
N PRO A 20 -2.67 15.78 -14.92
CA PRO A 20 -2.37 14.79 -13.88
C PRO A 20 -1.01 14.99 -13.19
N THR A 21 -0.10 15.74 -13.81
CA THR A 21 1.20 16.11 -13.23
C THR A 21 1.10 17.18 -12.15
N VAL A 22 0.02 17.97 -12.11
CA VAL A 22 -0.20 19.02 -11.10
C VAL A 22 -0.60 18.43 -9.76
N VAL A 23 -1.47 17.42 -9.78
CA VAL A 23 -1.94 16.70 -8.58
C VAL A 23 -1.92 15.21 -8.86
N PRO A 24 -0.86 14.48 -8.44
CA PRO A 24 -0.83 13.04 -8.57
C PRO A 24 -1.97 12.40 -7.76
N ILE A 25 -2.68 11.44 -8.35
CA ILE A 25 -3.82 10.80 -7.69
C ILE A 25 -3.47 10.19 -6.34
N ASP A 26 -2.26 9.62 -6.21
CA ASP A 26 -1.80 8.97 -4.99
C ASP A 26 -1.51 9.97 -3.84
N VAL A 27 -1.51 11.27 -4.10
CA VAL A 27 -1.46 12.31 -3.06
C VAL A 27 -2.85 12.55 -2.46
N VAL A 28 -3.89 12.53 -3.29
CA VAL A 28 -5.29 12.86 -2.89
C VAL A 28 -6.16 11.63 -2.63
N ALA A 29 -5.78 10.48 -3.15
CA ALA A 29 -6.39 9.18 -2.90
C ALA A 29 -5.29 8.12 -2.75
N PRO A 30 -4.49 8.16 -1.67
CA PRO A 30 -3.38 7.25 -1.47
C PRO A 30 -3.84 5.80 -1.36
N SER A 31 -3.00 4.88 -1.84
CA SER A 31 -3.20 3.44 -1.63
C SER A 31 -3.22 3.06 -0.14
N GLY A 32 -3.82 1.92 0.18
CA GLY A 32 -3.86 1.36 1.55
C GLY A 32 -2.47 1.33 2.22
N PRO A 33 -1.43 0.76 1.58
CA PRO A 33 -0.06 0.81 2.10
C PRO A 33 0.41 2.22 2.48
N ARG A 34 0.26 3.22 1.61
CA ARG A 34 0.66 4.61 1.91
C ARG A 34 -0.11 5.20 3.07
N LEU A 35 -1.39 4.88 3.17
CA LEU A 35 -2.24 5.27 4.28
C LEU A 35 -1.68 4.77 5.61
N TRP A 36 -1.24 3.51 5.66
CA TRP A 36 -0.61 2.88 6.82
C TRP A 36 0.85 3.31 7.05
N HIS A 37 1.39 4.17 6.19
CA HIS A 37 2.71 4.78 6.28
C HIS A 37 2.63 6.31 6.43
N GLY A 38 1.53 6.81 6.98
CA GLY A 38 1.38 8.22 7.37
C GLY A 38 0.49 9.06 6.44
N ALA A 39 0.05 8.55 5.29
CA ALA A 39 -0.86 9.27 4.39
C ALA A 39 -2.33 9.24 4.88
N VAL A 40 -2.57 9.44 6.17
CA VAL A 40 -3.88 9.27 6.83
C VAL A 40 -4.95 10.24 6.36
N TRP A 41 -4.55 11.38 5.77
CA TRP A 41 -5.47 12.32 5.12
C TRP A 41 -6.27 11.67 3.98
N GLY A 42 -5.78 10.56 3.40
CA GLY A 42 -6.47 9.77 2.39
C GLY A 42 -7.86 9.29 2.80
N LEU A 43 -8.10 9.06 4.10
CA LEU A 43 -9.45 8.73 4.60
C LEU A 43 -10.46 9.84 4.36
N LEU A 44 -10.01 11.08 4.23
CA LEU A 44 -10.86 12.24 3.94
C LEU A 44 -10.81 12.61 2.46
N THR A 45 -9.60 12.77 1.91
CA THR A 45 -9.42 13.34 0.57
C THR A 45 -9.93 12.42 -0.53
N SER A 46 -9.86 11.09 -0.35
CA SER A 46 -10.36 10.12 -1.34
C SER A 46 -11.85 10.29 -1.65
N ALA A 47 -12.65 10.80 -0.69
CA ALA A 47 -14.07 11.08 -0.91
C ALA A 47 -14.31 12.16 -1.97
N PHE A 48 -13.33 13.04 -2.24
CA PHE A 48 -13.47 14.15 -3.19
C PHE A 48 -12.95 13.80 -4.59
N VAL A 49 -12.41 12.60 -4.78
CA VAL A 49 -11.79 12.17 -6.04
C VAL A 49 -12.80 11.47 -6.94
N HIS A 50 -12.87 11.86 -8.21
CA HIS A 50 -13.67 11.21 -9.25
C HIS A 50 -12.86 11.10 -10.53
N LEU A 51 -13.05 10.01 -11.28
CA LEU A 51 -12.37 9.80 -12.57
C LEU A 51 -13.34 9.76 -13.75
N GLN A 52 -14.62 9.43 -13.51
CA GLN A 52 -15.62 9.30 -14.57
C GLN A 52 -16.61 10.48 -14.54
N VAL A 53 -16.92 11.03 -15.71
CA VAL A 53 -17.88 12.16 -15.87
C VAL A 53 -19.23 11.85 -15.24
N TRP A 54 -19.77 10.65 -15.50
CA TRP A 54 -21.06 10.23 -14.93
C TRP A 54 -21.01 10.13 -13.40
N HIS A 55 -19.86 9.70 -12.85
CA HIS A 55 -19.70 9.49 -11.41
C HIS A 55 -19.62 10.83 -10.66
N VAL A 56 -18.87 11.82 -11.17
CA VAL A 56 -18.85 13.16 -10.58
C VAL A 56 -20.20 13.86 -10.78
N GLY A 57 -20.78 13.80 -11.98
CA GLY A 57 -22.07 14.43 -12.28
C GLY A 57 -23.19 13.92 -11.38
N PHE A 58 -23.28 12.60 -11.22
CA PHE A 58 -24.26 11.95 -10.36
C PHE A 58 -24.11 12.37 -8.88
N ASN A 59 -22.89 12.29 -8.33
CA ASN A 59 -22.66 12.65 -6.93
C ASN A 59 -22.92 14.14 -6.67
N MET A 60 -22.49 15.01 -7.58
CA MET A 60 -22.63 16.45 -7.42
C MET A 60 -24.09 16.90 -7.55
N TRP A 61 -24.90 16.21 -8.37
CA TRP A 61 -26.35 16.44 -8.41
C TRP A 61 -26.99 16.16 -7.05
N TRP A 62 -26.80 14.95 -6.49
CA TRP A 62 -27.35 14.62 -5.17
C TRP A 62 -26.82 15.52 -4.05
N THR A 63 -25.53 15.82 -4.08
CA THR A 63 -24.89 16.69 -3.08
C THR A 63 -25.47 18.09 -3.10
N ARG A 64 -25.77 18.64 -4.28
CA ARG A 64 -26.42 19.94 -4.44
C ARG A 64 -27.81 19.92 -3.79
N ASP A 65 -28.63 18.93 -4.13
CA ASP A 65 -30.04 18.91 -3.73
C ASP A 65 -30.20 18.61 -2.23
N LEU A 66 -29.50 17.59 -1.72
CA LEU A 66 -29.46 17.28 -0.28
C LEU A 66 -28.77 18.39 0.53
N GLY A 67 -27.71 18.97 -0.01
CA GLY A 67 -26.98 20.06 0.63
C GLY A 67 -27.81 21.33 0.79
N ARG A 68 -28.55 21.74 -0.24
CA ARG A 68 -29.49 22.88 -0.17
C ARG A 68 -30.57 22.68 0.88
N LEU A 69 -31.00 21.43 1.09
CA LEU A 69 -32.01 21.06 2.06
C LEU A 69 -31.46 21.03 3.50
N MET A 70 -30.25 20.49 3.69
CA MET A 70 -29.67 20.26 5.02
C MET A 70 -28.84 21.43 5.56
N GLU A 71 -28.04 22.10 4.72
CA GLU A 71 -27.07 23.11 5.16
C GLU A 71 -27.75 24.31 5.87
N PRO A 72 -28.87 24.88 5.38
CA PRO A 72 -29.55 25.98 6.08
C PRO A 72 -30.10 25.57 7.45
N LYS A 73 -30.57 24.33 7.59
CA LYS A 73 -31.18 23.82 8.82
C LYS A 73 -30.14 23.42 9.88
N LEU A 74 -28.99 22.92 9.46
CA LEU A 74 -27.89 22.52 10.36
C LEU A 74 -26.94 23.68 10.66
N GLY A 75 -26.87 24.67 9.77
CA GLY A 75 -25.84 25.70 9.78
C GLY A 75 -24.50 25.17 9.25
N ARG A 76 -23.65 26.11 8.81
CA ARG A 76 -22.39 25.81 8.09
C ARG A 76 -21.45 24.87 8.86
N THR A 77 -21.26 25.12 10.16
CA THR A 77 -20.29 24.37 10.99
C THR A 77 -20.73 22.93 11.22
N ARG A 78 -22.00 22.70 11.58
CA ARG A 78 -22.50 21.33 11.84
C ARG A 78 -22.60 20.54 10.55
N PHE A 79 -22.98 21.19 9.44
CA PHE A 79 -23.00 20.55 8.14
C PHE A 79 -21.57 20.19 7.67
N ALA A 80 -20.59 21.07 7.86
CA ALA A 80 -19.18 20.76 7.60
C ALA A 80 -18.69 19.55 8.41
N ALA A 81 -18.96 19.52 9.71
CA ALA A 81 -18.61 18.40 10.58
C ALA A 81 -19.30 17.09 10.13
N PHE A 82 -20.56 17.16 9.70
CA PHE A 82 -21.27 16.01 9.15
C PHE A 82 -20.60 15.48 7.88
N ILE A 83 -20.23 16.36 6.93
CA ILE A 83 -19.52 15.97 5.71
C ILE A 83 -18.19 15.30 6.06
N VAL A 84 -17.35 15.93 6.89
CA VAL A 84 -16.03 15.38 7.26
C VAL A 84 -16.17 14.01 7.94
N THR A 85 -17.04 13.89 8.93
CA THR A 85 -17.22 12.62 9.65
C THR A 85 -17.84 11.53 8.77
N SER A 86 -18.77 11.87 7.88
CA SER A 86 -19.32 10.90 6.92
C SER A 86 -18.27 10.41 5.93
N ALA A 87 -17.37 11.29 5.45
CA ALA A 87 -16.28 10.92 4.56
C ALA A 87 -15.33 9.94 5.26
N LEU A 88 -14.90 10.27 6.48
CA LEU A 88 -14.02 9.42 7.29
C LEU A 88 -14.64 8.04 7.54
N VAL A 89 -15.92 7.98 7.95
CA VAL A 89 -16.61 6.71 8.20
C VAL A 89 -16.76 5.91 6.92
N SER A 90 -17.22 6.53 5.83
CA SER A 90 -17.40 5.84 4.55
C SER A 90 -16.09 5.28 4.01
N SER A 91 -15.04 6.09 3.94
CA SER A 91 -13.73 5.66 3.43
C SER A 91 -13.03 4.69 4.38
N GLY A 92 -13.18 4.84 5.70
CA GLY A 92 -12.63 3.90 6.68
C GLY A 92 -13.25 2.52 6.59
N TRP A 93 -14.58 2.43 6.46
CA TRP A 93 -15.24 1.13 6.29
C TRP A 93 -14.97 0.51 4.91
N GLN A 94 -14.81 1.33 3.87
CA GLN A 94 -14.34 0.83 2.58
C GLN A 94 -12.93 0.26 2.68
N LEU A 95 -12.01 0.96 3.37
CA LEU A 95 -10.66 0.49 3.64
C LEU A 95 -10.69 -0.83 4.42
N LEU A 96 -11.48 -0.90 5.49
CA LEU A 96 -11.61 -2.06 6.36
C LEU A 96 -11.98 -3.35 5.61
N VAL A 97 -12.87 -3.23 4.62
CA VAL A 97 -13.40 -4.37 3.85
C VAL A 97 -12.54 -4.70 2.63
N SER A 98 -12.02 -3.70 1.94
CA SER A 98 -11.41 -3.89 0.61
C SER A 98 -9.90 -3.65 0.55
N GLY A 99 -9.28 -3.10 1.61
CA GLY A 99 -7.88 -2.67 1.59
C GLY A 99 -7.62 -1.36 0.83
N ALA A 100 -8.67 -0.70 0.33
CA ALA A 100 -8.61 0.62 -0.30
C ALA A 100 -9.73 1.52 0.21
N THR A 101 -9.54 2.83 0.26
CA THR A 101 -10.57 3.78 0.72
C THR A 101 -11.76 3.93 -0.24
N GLY A 102 -11.62 3.42 -1.46
CA GLY A 102 -12.45 3.82 -2.60
C GLY A 102 -12.20 5.28 -2.99
N ILE A 103 -12.79 5.71 -4.11
CA ILE A 103 -12.82 7.11 -4.54
C ILE A 103 -14.26 7.58 -4.71
N GLY A 104 -14.52 8.83 -4.36
CA GLY A 104 -15.75 9.53 -4.71
C GLY A 104 -16.72 9.76 -3.56
N PHE A 105 -17.54 10.78 -3.73
CA PHE A 105 -18.34 11.40 -2.67
C PHE A 105 -19.60 10.61 -2.30
N SER A 106 -19.86 9.49 -2.96
CA SER A 106 -21.08 8.71 -2.85
C SER A 106 -21.38 8.21 -1.43
N GLY A 107 -20.38 7.84 -0.63
CA GLY A 107 -20.59 7.47 0.78
C GLY A 107 -21.19 8.62 1.59
N VAL A 108 -20.70 9.85 1.36
CA VAL A 108 -21.25 11.08 1.95
C VAL A 108 -22.66 11.37 1.42
N VAL A 109 -22.92 11.15 0.12
CA VAL A 109 -24.27 11.28 -0.46
C VAL A 109 -25.26 10.33 0.24
N TYR A 110 -24.87 9.07 0.46
CA TYR A 110 -25.69 8.13 1.22
C TYR A 110 -25.89 8.55 2.68
N ALA A 111 -24.88 9.16 3.32
CA ALA A 111 -25.04 9.72 4.66
C ALA A 111 -26.03 10.88 4.69
N LEU A 112 -25.93 11.82 3.76
CA LEU A 112 -26.87 12.93 3.62
C LEU A 112 -28.30 12.39 3.43
N PHE A 113 -28.48 11.44 2.53
CA PHE A 113 -29.78 10.81 2.31
C PHE A 113 -30.30 10.07 3.55
N GLY A 114 -29.45 9.29 4.22
CA GLY A 114 -29.81 8.58 5.46
C GLY A 114 -30.29 9.52 6.56
N PHE A 115 -29.64 10.68 6.72
CA PHE A 115 -30.04 11.70 7.67
C PHE A 115 -31.41 12.30 7.34
N VAL A 116 -31.64 12.68 6.07
CA VAL A 116 -32.93 13.22 5.61
C VAL A 116 -34.04 12.17 5.79
N ALA A 117 -33.79 10.93 5.38
CA ALA A 117 -34.74 9.83 5.46
C ALA A 117 -35.13 9.52 6.91
N SER A 118 -34.20 9.54 7.86
CA SER A 118 -34.50 9.25 9.27
C SER A 118 -35.28 10.36 9.97
N ARG A 119 -35.25 11.59 9.41
CA ARG A 119 -35.98 12.76 9.93
C ARG A 119 -37.24 13.11 9.16
N ARG A 120 -37.58 12.35 8.11
CA ARG A 120 -38.74 12.62 7.26
C ARG A 120 -40.07 12.74 8.01
N SER A 121 -40.25 12.03 9.13
CA SER A 121 -41.51 12.11 9.91
C SER A 121 -41.64 13.37 10.76
N ARG A 122 -40.59 14.19 10.85
CA ARG A 122 -40.51 15.38 11.71
C ARG A 122 -40.30 16.68 10.95
N ASP A 123 -39.93 16.60 9.67
CA ASP A 123 -39.61 17.76 8.84
C ASP A 123 -40.30 17.60 7.48
N PRO A 124 -41.30 18.43 7.16
CA PRO A 124 -42.05 18.33 5.91
C PRO A 124 -41.18 18.48 4.65
N GLU A 125 -40.12 19.28 4.69
CA GLU A 125 -39.21 19.43 3.55
C GLU A 125 -38.39 18.15 3.34
N TYR A 126 -37.94 17.52 4.44
CA TYR A 126 -37.30 16.20 4.37
C TYR A 126 -38.28 15.13 3.90
N ALA A 127 -39.55 15.20 4.29
CA ALA A 127 -40.60 14.30 3.80
C ALA A 127 -40.84 14.46 2.29
N GLY A 128 -40.88 15.71 1.82
CA GLY A 128 -41.05 16.06 0.41
C GLY A 128 -39.88 15.59 -0.46
N PHE A 129 -38.67 15.52 0.09
CA PHE A 129 -37.51 14.97 -0.61
C PHE A 129 -37.45 13.43 -0.52
N ALA A 130 -37.50 12.86 0.69
CA ALA A 130 -37.42 11.41 0.96
C ALA A 130 -38.76 10.70 0.72
N THR A 131 -39.32 10.88 -0.47
CA THR A 131 -40.54 10.20 -0.93
C THR A 131 -40.28 8.71 -1.14
N PRO A 132 -41.33 7.85 -1.19
CA PRO A 132 -41.17 6.44 -1.56
C PRO A 132 -40.50 6.23 -2.91
N ARG A 133 -40.65 7.18 -3.86
CA ARG A 133 -39.96 7.14 -5.15
C ARG A 133 -38.47 7.38 -4.98
N THR A 134 -38.09 8.46 -4.31
CA THR A 134 -36.68 8.82 -4.03
C THR A 134 -35.97 7.70 -3.26
N THR A 135 -36.62 7.16 -2.23
CA THR A 135 -36.07 6.08 -1.41
C THR A 135 -35.87 4.80 -2.21
N ARG A 136 -36.85 4.40 -3.03
CA ARG A 136 -36.66 3.24 -3.93
C ARG A 136 -35.54 3.46 -4.93
N TRP A 137 -35.38 4.69 -5.43
CA TRP A 137 -34.31 5.02 -6.36
C TRP A 137 -32.94 4.89 -5.69
N MET A 138 -32.75 5.50 -4.50
CA MET A 138 -31.49 5.43 -3.75
C MET A 138 -31.14 4.01 -3.30
N LEU A 139 -32.10 3.25 -2.77
CA LEU A 139 -31.86 1.87 -2.33
C LEU A 139 -31.71 0.91 -3.52
N GLY A 140 -32.46 1.12 -4.60
CA GLY A 140 -32.32 0.36 -5.85
C GLY A 140 -30.94 0.59 -6.49
N TRP A 141 -30.46 1.83 -6.50
CA TRP A 141 -29.10 2.15 -6.95
C TRP A 141 -28.03 1.48 -6.08
N LEU A 142 -28.21 1.45 -4.75
CA LEU A 142 -27.31 0.73 -3.84
C LEU A 142 -27.24 -0.76 -4.17
N VAL A 143 -28.40 -1.40 -4.30
CA VAL A 143 -28.48 -2.83 -4.65
C VAL A 143 -27.85 -3.09 -6.02
N LEU A 144 -28.09 -2.22 -7.00
CA LEU A 144 -27.47 -2.32 -8.32
C LEU A 144 -25.93 -2.22 -8.22
N CYS A 145 -25.39 -1.27 -7.46
CA CYS A 145 -23.94 -1.15 -7.24
C CYS A 145 -23.33 -2.42 -6.64
N ILE A 146 -24.01 -3.02 -5.66
CA ILE A 146 -23.61 -4.29 -5.05
C ILE A 146 -23.61 -5.42 -6.08
N VAL A 147 -24.71 -5.57 -6.83
CA VAL A 147 -24.85 -6.60 -7.87
C VAL A 147 -23.77 -6.45 -8.94
N LEU A 148 -23.53 -5.24 -9.44
CA LEU A 148 -22.50 -4.98 -10.46
C LEU A 148 -21.08 -5.26 -9.94
N THR A 149 -20.83 -5.05 -8.65
CA THR A 149 -19.55 -5.38 -8.01
C THR A 149 -19.37 -6.88 -7.87
N VAL A 150 -20.39 -7.59 -7.39
CA VAL A 150 -20.35 -9.05 -7.28
C VAL A 150 -20.24 -9.72 -8.65
N ALA A 151 -20.91 -9.17 -9.66
CA ALA A 151 -20.83 -9.62 -11.05
C ALA A 151 -19.51 -9.22 -11.75
N LYS A 152 -18.60 -8.54 -11.05
CA LYS A 152 -17.30 -8.05 -11.56
C LYS A 152 -17.42 -7.15 -12.80
N VAL A 153 -18.58 -6.51 -12.97
CA VAL A 153 -18.80 -5.54 -14.05
C VAL A 153 -18.13 -4.22 -13.68
N TRP A 154 -18.41 -3.69 -12.47
CA TRP A 154 -17.84 -2.45 -11.95
C TRP A 154 -17.36 -2.61 -10.52
N THR A 155 -16.20 -2.05 -10.18
CA THR A 155 -15.66 -2.05 -8.82
C THR A 155 -16.19 -0.84 -8.03
N VAL A 156 -17.31 -1.03 -7.33
CA VAL A 156 -17.97 0.05 -6.56
C VAL A 156 -17.67 -0.08 -5.06
N GLY A 157 -17.42 1.06 -4.41
CA GLY A 157 -17.20 1.17 -2.97
C GLY A 157 -18.47 0.94 -2.15
N ASN A 158 -19.02 -0.27 -2.17
CA ASN A 158 -20.30 -0.56 -1.51
C ASN A 158 -20.23 -0.45 0.03
N ALA A 159 -19.08 -0.76 0.63
CA ALA A 159 -18.91 -0.60 2.08
C ALA A 159 -18.95 0.89 2.47
N ALA A 160 -18.43 1.79 1.62
CA ALA A 160 -18.60 3.24 1.81
C ALA A 160 -20.07 3.68 1.73
N HIS A 161 -20.86 3.14 0.80
CA HIS A 161 -22.29 3.47 0.66
C HIS A 161 -23.08 3.03 1.89
N VAL A 162 -22.93 1.76 2.29
CA VAL A 162 -23.69 1.18 3.41
C VAL A 162 -23.33 1.87 4.72
N SER A 163 -22.03 2.01 5.02
CA SER A 163 -21.58 2.68 6.25
C SER A 163 -21.99 4.15 6.29
N GLY A 164 -21.93 4.86 5.15
CA GLY A 164 -22.42 6.24 5.02
C GLY A 164 -23.91 6.34 5.31
N LEU A 165 -24.74 5.51 4.68
CA LEU A 165 -26.19 5.47 4.88
C LEU A 165 -26.54 5.24 6.37
N VAL A 166 -25.91 4.23 6.98
CA VAL A 166 -26.12 3.88 8.39
C VAL A 166 -25.68 5.03 9.30
N PHE A 167 -24.49 5.60 9.06
CA PHE A 167 -23.98 6.74 9.82
C PHE A 167 -24.96 7.92 9.80
N GLY A 168 -25.36 8.36 8.60
CA GLY A 168 -26.26 9.49 8.44
C GLY A 168 -27.62 9.27 9.08
N TRP A 169 -28.18 8.07 8.90
CA TRP A 169 -29.44 7.68 9.53
C TRP A 169 -29.36 7.80 11.06
N LEU A 170 -28.32 7.21 11.68
CA LEU A 170 -28.14 7.19 13.12
C LEU A 170 -27.89 8.58 13.71
N VAL A 171 -27.12 9.44 13.03
CA VAL A 171 -26.95 10.85 13.44
C VAL A 171 -28.30 11.57 13.43
N GLY A 172 -29.13 11.33 12.41
CA GLY A 172 -30.47 11.90 12.33
C GLY A 172 -31.38 11.43 13.47
N VAL A 173 -31.38 10.13 13.79
CA VAL A 173 -32.14 9.51 14.90
C VAL A 173 -31.67 10.02 16.27
N TYR A 174 -30.35 10.09 16.49
CA TYR A 174 -29.74 10.51 17.76
C TYR A 174 -30.21 11.90 18.18
N GLY A 175 -30.25 12.85 17.24
CA GLY A 175 -30.73 14.20 17.50
C GLY A 175 -32.26 14.35 17.54
N ALA A 176 -33.04 13.28 17.37
CA ALA A 176 -34.50 13.36 17.21
C ALA A 176 -35.34 12.50 18.19
N THR A 177 -34.82 11.37 18.70
CA THR A 177 -35.62 10.47 19.57
C THR A 177 -34.87 9.99 20.81
N PRO A 178 -35.38 10.23 22.05
CA PRO A 178 -34.75 9.75 23.28
C PRO A 178 -34.59 8.23 23.36
N ARG A 179 -35.61 7.48 22.93
CA ARG A 179 -35.69 6.01 23.04
C ARG A 179 -34.58 5.24 22.31
N TRP A 180 -34.02 5.81 21.25
CA TRP A 180 -32.96 5.17 20.45
C TRP A 180 -31.57 5.78 20.66
N LYS A 181 -31.44 6.75 21.59
CA LYS A 181 -30.15 7.45 21.77
C LYS A 181 -29.02 6.51 22.15
N LEU A 182 -29.27 5.53 23.03
CA LEU A 182 -28.24 4.59 23.45
C LEU A 182 -27.76 3.73 22.28
N VAL A 183 -28.69 3.09 21.55
CA VAL A 183 -28.36 2.27 20.37
C VAL A 183 -27.62 3.10 19.32
N ALA A 184 -28.11 4.30 19.00
CA ALA A 184 -27.46 5.17 18.04
C ALA A 184 -26.04 5.55 18.47
N ARG A 185 -25.82 5.89 19.74
CA ARG A 185 -24.48 6.17 20.27
C ARG A 185 -23.56 4.95 20.17
N SER A 186 -24.03 3.77 20.57
CA SER A 186 -23.23 2.55 20.53
C SER A 186 -22.82 2.19 19.10
N VAL A 187 -23.75 2.25 18.14
CA VAL A 187 -23.43 1.94 16.74
C VAL A 187 -22.54 3.01 16.12
N LEU A 188 -22.74 4.30 16.42
CA LEU A 188 -21.83 5.36 15.98
C LEU A 188 -20.41 5.17 16.55
N ALA A 189 -20.29 4.75 17.81
CA ALA A 189 -19.00 4.42 18.41
C ALA A 189 -18.33 3.23 17.70
N LEU A 190 -19.09 2.19 17.36
CA LEU A 190 -18.58 1.06 16.57
C LEU A 190 -18.13 1.47 15.16
N LEU A 191 -18.88 2.35 14.49
CA LEU A 191 -18.48 2.90 13.18
C LEU A 191 -17.18 3.68 13.28
N GLY A 192 -17.03 4.49 14.34
CA GLY A 192 -15.79 5.21 14.64
C GLY A 192 -14.62 4.28 14.92
N LEU A 193 -14.82 3.26 15.77
CA LEU A 193 -13.80 2.26 16.08
C LEU A 193 -13.37 1.48 14.83
N GLY A 194 -14.32 1.06 13.98
CA GLY A 194 -14.01 0.40 12.71
C GLY A 194 -13.20 1.29 11.76
N THR A 195 -13.49 2.59 11.74
CA THR A 195 -12.71 3.57 10.96
C THR A 195 -11.28 3.67 11.47
N ILE A 196 -11.09 3.77 12.80
CA ILE A 196 -9.75 3.81 13.41
C ILE A 196 -9.01 2.50 13.12
N LEU A 197 -9.67 1.36 13.33
CA LEU A 197 -9.12 0.02 13.11
C LEU A 197 -8.62 -0.14 11.68
N SER A 198 -9.37 0.36 10.69
CA SER A 198 -8.96 0.32 9.28
C SER A 198 -7.63 1.05 8.99
N ALA A 199 -7.31 2.07 9.79
CA ALA A 199 -6.10 2.87 9.63
C ALA A 199 -4.91 2.31 10.41
N VAL A 200 -5.14 1.57 11.50
CA VAL A 200 -4.08 1.20 12.46
C VAL A 200 -3.81 -0.29 12.59
N TYR A 201 -4.76 -1.16 12.22
CA TYR A 201 -4.59 -2.60 12.37
C TYR A 201 -5.53 -3.43 11.48
N MET A 202 -4.98 -4.00 10.41
CA MET A 202 -5.72 -4.83 9.44
C MET A 202 -5.00 -6.15 9.08
N PRO A 203 -4.71 -7.05 10.04
CA PRO A 203 -3.95 -8.28 9.78
C PRO A 203 -4.60 -9.24 8.74
N TRP A 204 -5.91 -9.09 8.49
CA TRP A 204 -6.61 -9.85 7.44
C TRP A 204 -6.39 -9.30 6.03
N SER A 205 -5.90 -8.07 5.87
CA SER A 205 -5.56 -7.51 4.55
C SER A 205 -4.17 -7.97 4.12
N GLU A 206 -4.07 -8.56 2.94
CA GLU A 206 -2.78 -8.94 2.34
C GLU A 206 -1.86 -7.73 2.19
N ALA A 207 -2.40 -6.62 1.65
CA ALA A 207 -1.67 -5.37 1.50
C ALA A 207 -1.12 -4.87 2.85
N TRP A 208 -1.90 -5.02 3.94
CA TRP A 208 -1.42 -4.68 5.28
C TRP A 208 -0.26 -5.58 5.70
N ARG A 209 -0.37 -6.89 5.52
CA ARG A 209 0.68 -7.85 5.92
C ARG A 209 2.01 -7.58 5.20
N VAL A 210 1.97 -7.25 3.91
CA VAL A 210 3.18 -7.00 3.10
C VAL A 210 3.65 -5.55 3.13
N ARG A 211 2.94 -4.62 3.79
CA ARG A 211 3.26 -3.19 3.76
C ARG A 211 4.69 -2.87 4.17
N LYS A 212 5.22 -3.55 5.21
CA LYS A 212 6.60 -3.32 5.68
C LYS A 212 7.62 -3.63 4.60
N ILE A 213 7.38 -4.71 3.84
CA ILE A 213 8.23 -5.14 2.73
C ILE A 213 8.14 -4.11 1.60
N LEU A 214 6.94 -3.66 1.25
CA LEU A 214 6.74 -2.64 0.22
C LEU A 214 7.47 -1.33 0.53
N PHE A 215 7.38 -0.85 1.78
CA PHE A 215 8.09 0.37 2.19
C PHE A 215 9.59 0.18 2.32
N TYR A 216 10.04 -0.97 2.82
CA TYR A 216 11.46 -1.29 2.87
C TYR A 216 12.08 -1.21 1.47
N TYR A 217 11.50 -1.89 0.48
CA TYR A 217 12.03 -1.84 -0.89
C TYR A 217 11.84 -0.49 -1.57
N GLY A 218 10.76 0.25 -1.24
CA GLY A 218 10.58 1.63 -1.72
C GLY A 218 11.66 2.58 -1.18
N ASP A 219 11.99 2.48 0.12
CA ASP A 219 13.06 3.25 0.76
C ASP A 219 14.43 2.89 0.18
N VAL A 220 14.71 1.59 0.03
CA VAL A 220 15.95 1.09 -0.59
C VAL A 220 16.11 1.65 -2.01
N ALA A 221 15.06 1.60 -2.84
CA ALA A 221 15.13 2.14 -4.20
C ALA A 221 15.39 3.67 -4.21
N ALA A 222 14.73 4.42 -3.33
CA ALA A 222 14.90 5.87 -3.23
C ALA A 222 16.32 6.25 -2.76
N ARG A 223 16.85 5.56 -1.75
CA ARG A 223 18.21 5.76 -1.23
C ARG A 223 19.27 5.34 -2.24
N ALA A 224 19.05 4.24 -2.95
CA ALA A 224 19.94 3.79 -4.03
C ALA A 224 20.06 4.85 -5.14
N ALA A 225 18.92 5.43 -5.54
CA ALA A 225 18.86 6.53 -6.50
C ALA A 225 19.54 7.82 -5.98
N ALA A 226 19.52 8.04 -4.66
CA ALA A 226 20.23 9.14 -4.01
C ALA A 226 21.74 8.91 -3.80
N GLY A 227 22.27 7.74 -4.18
CA GLY A 227 23.70 7.43 -4.10
C GLY A 227 24.13 6.70 -2.82
N ASP A 228 23.21 6.23 -1.98
CA ASP A 228 23.54 5.44 -0.79
C ASP A 228 24.10 4.06 -1.20
N ALA A 229 25.37 3.80 -0.88
CA ALA A 229 26.07 2.59 -1.30
C ALA A 229 25.46 1.30 -0.72
N GLN A 230 24.94 1.33 0.50
CA GLN A 230 24.28 0.15 1.10
C GLN A 230 22.97 -0.14 0.37
N ALA A 231 22.16 0.89 0.12
CA ALA A 231 20.91 0.77 -0.59
C ALA A 231 21.12 0.35 -2.06
N GLN A 232 22.19 0.84 -2.71
CA GLN A 232 22.60 0.34 -4.03
C GLN A 232 22.94 -1.15 -3.99
N GLY A 233 23.66 -1.60 -2.95
CA GLY A 233 23.92 -3.03 -2.74
C GLY A 233 22.64 -3.84 -2.59
N GLU A 234 21.74 -3.41 -1.71
CA GLU A 234 20.45 -4.09 -1.44
C GLU A 234 19.53 -4.12 -2.66
N ALA A 235 19.37 -2.99 -3.36
CA ALA A 235 18.61 -2.90 -4.60
C ALA A 235 19.24 -3.76 -5.70
N GLY A 236 20.57 -3.73 -5.81
CA GLY A 236 21.34 -4.51 -6.77
C GLY A 236 21.12 -6.01 -6.58
N ALA A 237 21.30 -6.51 -5.35
CA ALA A 237 21.09 -7.91 -4.99
C ALA A 237 19.66 -8.38 -5.25
N LEU A 238 18.66 -7.50 -5.11
CA LEU A 238 17.29 -7.82 -5.49
C LEU A 238 17.11 -7.88 -7.01
N TYR A 239 17.57 -6.86 -7.73
CA TYR A 239 17.27 -6.68 -9.16
C TYR A 239 17.96 -7.69 -10.07
N VAL A 240 19.11 -8.24 -9.67
CA VAL A 240 19.81 -9.28 -10.45
C VAL A 240 18.98 -10.54 -10.67
N HIS A 241 18.00 -10.84 -9.79
CA HIS A 241 17.12 -12.00 -9.96
C HIS A 241 15.97 -11.76 -10.95
N TYR A 242 15.70 -10.51 -11.33
CA TYR A 242 14.64 -10.17 -12.28
C TYR A 242 15.25 -9.95 -13.67
N ALA A 243 14.90 -10.81 -14.64
CA ALA A 243 15.47 -10.77 -15.98
C ALA A 243 15.42 -9.39 -16.64
N GLU A 244 14.31 -8.65 -16.47
CA GLU A 244 14.11 -7.32 -17.04
C GLU A 244 14.95 -6.21 -16.37
N ARG A 245 15.47 -6.46 -15.16
CA ARG A 245 16.22 -5.48 -14.36
C ARG A 245 17.63 -5.96 -14.01
N ARG A 246 18.07 -7.07 -14.59
CA ARG A 246 19.33 -7.71 -14.24
C ARG A 246 20.52 -6.78 -14.43
N GLU A 247 20.61 -6.13 -15.59
CA GLU A 247 21.69 -5.18 -15.90
C GLU A 247 21.71 -3.99 -14.93
N GLU A 248 20.54 -3.45 -14.60
CA GLU A 248 20.41 -2.40 -13.58
C GLU A 248 20.91 -2.87 -12.21
N GLY A 249 20.56 -4.10 -11.83
CA GLY A 249 21.01 -4.73 -10.59
C GLY A 249 22.52 -4.89 -10.52
N ILE A 250 23.15 -5.37 -11.61
CA ILE A 250 24.62 -5.49 -11.71
C ILE A 250 25.27 -4.12 -11.58
N ALA A 251 24.76 -3.10 -12.28
CA ALA A 251 25.30 -1.75 -12.21
C ALA A 251 25.16 -1.11 -10.82
N LEU A 252 24.12 -1.46 -10.05
CA LEU A 252 23.95 -1.04 -8.66
C LEU A 252 24.93 -1.75 -7.72
N LEU A 253 25.10 -3.06 -7.87
CA LEU A 253 26.11 -3.83 -7.11
C LEU A 253 27.51 -3.30 -7.36
N GLN A 254 27.84 -2.99 -8.61
CA GLN A 254 29.14 -2.45 -8.98
C GLN A 254 29.40 -1.08 -8.34
N ARG A 255 28.44 -0.15 -8.40
CA ARG A 255 28.56 1.15 -7.72
C ARG A 255 28.71 1.01 -6.20
N SER A 256 27.96 0.09 -5.60
CA SER A 256 28.07 -0.22 -4.17
C SER A 256 29.47 -0.73 -3.81
N ALA A 257 29.99 -1.69 -4.58
CA ALA A 257 31.32 -2.27 -4.39
C ALA A 257 32.44 -1.23 -4.57
N GLU A 258 32.38 -0.43 -5.65
CA GLU A 258 33.34 0.65 -5.94
C GLU A 258 33.31 1.76 -4.87
N ALA A 259 32.16 1.99 -4.24
CA ALA A 259 32.03 2.90 -3.10
C ALA A 259 32.60 2.34 -1.78
N GLY A 260 33.17 1.13 -1.78
CA GLY A 260 33.79 0.54 -0.61
C GLY A 260 32.83 -0.23 0.30
N ASN A 261 31.59 -0.48 -0.13
CA ASN A 261 30.59 -1.17 0.67
C ASN A 261 30.77 -2.70 0.58
N PRO A 262 31.00 -3.40 1.71
CA PRO A 262 31.30 -4.83 1.71
C PRO A 262 30.11 -5.70 1.28
N PHE A 263 28.88 -5.26 1.53
CA PHE A 263 27.68 -5.97 1.05
C PHE A 263 27.60 -5.96 -0.48
N GLY A 264 27.86 -4.81 -1.13
CA GLY A 264 27.96 -4.70 -2.58
C GLY A 264 29.08 -5.55 -3.16
N MET A 265 30.28 -5.50 -2.56
CA MET A 265 31.42 -6.32 -2.97
C MET A 265 31.10 -7.81 -2.90
N ASN A 266 30.52 -8.26 -1.79
CA ASN A 266 30.19 -9.67 -1.59
C ASN A 266 29.16 -10.17 -2.61
N ASN A 267 28.06 -9.43 -2.79
CA ASN A 267 27.00 -9.84 -3.72
C ASN A 267 27.45 -9.79 -5.18
N LEU A 268 28.31 -8.82 -5.55
CA LEU A 268 28.93 -8.79 -6.87
C LEU A 268 29.85 -10.00 -7.05
N ALA A 269 30.69 -10.31 -6.08
CA ALA A 269 31.59 -11.46 -6.12
C ALA A 269 30.83 -12.78 -6.25
N TRP A 270 29.76 -12.95 -5.46
CA TRP A 270 28.88 -14.12 -5.54
C TRP A 270 28.32 -14.28 -6.95
N LEU A 271 27.74 -13.24 -7.53
CA LEU A 271 27.22 -13.26 -8.89
C LEU A 271 28.32 -13.67 -9.90
N ARG A 272 29.52 -13.11 -9.77
CA ARG A 272 30.66 -13.41 -10.68
C ARG A 272 31.21 -14.83 -10.49
N ALA A 273 31.04 -15.44 -9.32
CA ALA A 273 31.49 -16.80 -9.05
C ALA A 273 30.44 -17.86 -9.46
N THR A 274 29.17 -17.62 -9.12
CA THR A 274 28.18 -18.71 -9.06
C THR A 274 27.10 -18.63 -10.13
N SER A 275 26.95 -17.51 -10.86
CA SER A 275 25.80 -17.35 -11.76
C SER A 275 25.64 -18.52 -12.74
N MET A 276 24.42 -19.02 -12.90
CA MET A 276 24.08 -19.98 -13.96
C MET A 276 24.40 -19.47 -15.38
N ASP A 277 24.37 -18.15 -15.59
CA ASP A 277 24.73 -17.52 -16.87
C ASP A 277 26.25 -17.35 -16.96
N ALA A 278 26.85 -18.08 -17.90
CA ALA A 278 28.29 -18.06 -18.11
C ALA A 278 28.83 -16.69 -18.52
N SER A 279 28.02 -15.83 -19.15
CA SER A 279 28.43 -14.49 -19.55
C SER A 279 28.60 -13.53 -18.38
N LEU A 280 28.01 -13.87 -17.22
CA LEU A 280 28.09 -13.06 -16.01
C LEU A 280 29.24 -13.49 -15.10
N ARG A 281 29.83 -14.67 -15.30
CA ARG A 281 30.90 -15.18 -14.47
C ARG A 281 32.26 -14.59 -14.86
N SER A 282 33.09 -14.33 -13.85
CA SER A 282 34.45 -13.82 -13.98
C SER A 282 35.24 -14.20 -12.73
N ALA A 283 36.12 -15.19 -12.84
CA ALA A 283 36.89 -15.71 -11.70
C ALA A 283 37.77 -14.64 -11.05
N ASP A 284 38.42 -13.81 -11.87
CA ASP A 284 39.30 -12.74 -11.38
C ASP A 284 38.51 -11.66 -10.62
N ASP A 285 37.37 -11.22 -11.17
CA ASP A 285 36.51 -10.25 -10.49
C ASP A 285 35.91 -10.82 -9.22
N ALA A 286 35.48 -12.09 -9.24
CA ALA A 286 34.94 -12.78 -8.08
C ALA A 286 35.96 -12.81 -6.94
N VAL A 287 37.19 -13.26 -7.22
CA VAL A 287 38.26 -13.32 -6.22
C VAL A 287 38.61 -11.92 -5.72
N HIS A 288 38.72 -10.93 -6.61
CA HIS A 288 39.02 -9.56 -6.25
C HIS A 288 38.01 -8.99 -5.25
N TRP A 289 36.72 -9.02 -5.60
CA TRP A 289 35.67 -8.44 -4.77
C TRP A 289 35.41 -9.24 -3.49
N ALA A 290 35.44 -10.58 -3.54
CA ALA A 290 35.27 -11.39 -2.33
C ALA A 290 36.41 -11.17 -1.32
N THR A 291 37.65 -11.03 -1.80
CA THR A 291 38.81 -10.74 -0.94
C THR A 291 38.64 -9.38 -0.25
N LEU A 292 38.19 -8.36 -0.99
CA LEU A 292 37.92 -7.04 -0.41
C LEU A 292 36.76 -7.08 0.60
N ALA A 293 35.68 -7.79 0.30
CA ALA A 293 34.53 -7.94 1.21
C ALA A 293 34.94 -8.60 2.53
N GLU A 294 35.62 -9.76 2.47
CA GLU A 294 36.10 -10.49 3.65
C GLU A 294 37.13 -9.69 4.45
N ALA A 295 37.99 -8.91 3.79
CA ALA A 295 38.96 -8.06 4.48
C ALA A 295 38.30 -6.89 5.23
N ARG A 296 37.17 -6.39 4.74
CA ARG A 296 36.43 -5.26 5.33
C ARG A 296 35.52 -5.70 6.46
N GLU A 297 34.78 -6.79 6.26
CA GLU A 297 33.79 -7.28 7.22
C GLU A 297 33.80 -8.82 7.24
N PRO A 298 34.76 -9.43 7.96
CA PRO A 298 34.87 -10.89 8.01
C PRO A 298 33.60 -11.53 8.57
N SER A 299 32.96 -12.39 7.79
CA SER A 299 31.75 -13.11 8.19
C SER A 299 31.72 -14.51 7.59
N ALA A 300 30.93 -15.43 8.15
CA ALA A 300 30.78 -16.76 7.57
C ALA A 300 30.29 -16.69 6.11
N SER A 301 29.31 -15.81 5.83
CA SER A 301 28.77 -15.62 4.47
C SER A 301 29.79 -15.05 3.48
N TYR A 302 30.65 -14.13 3.91
CA TYR A 302 31.64 -13.53 3.02
C TYR A 302 32.84 -14.46 2.79
N THR A 303 33.17 -15.27 3.79
CA THR A 303 34.15 -16.35 3.64
C THR A 303 33.65 -17.43 2.68
N ASP A 304 32.38 -17.83 2.78
CA ASP A 304 31.73 -18.77 1.83
C ASP A 304 31.75 -18.21 0.39
N THR A 305 31.48 -16.91 0.22
CA THR A 305 31.60 -16.26 -1.10
C THR A 305 33.04 -16.25 -1.62
N LEU A 306 34.04 -16.04 -0.76
CA LEU A 306 35.45 -16.12 -1.15
C LEU A 306 35.88 -17.54 -1.53
N ALA A 307 35.38 -18.56 -0.84
CA ALA A 307 35.61 -19.94 -1.22
C ALA A 307 34.98 -20.26 -2.59
N ALA A 308 33.75 -19.80 -2.84
CA ALA A 308 33.10 -19.91 -4.14
C ALA A 308 33.90 -19.23 -5.26
N ALA A 309 34.45 -18.05 -4.99
CA ALA A 309 35.31 -17.34 -5.93
C ALA A 309 36.61 -18.10 -6.23
N TYR A 310 37.26 -18.69 -5.23
CA TYR A 310 38.42 -19.55 -5.45
C TYR A 310 38.07 -20.82 -6.22
N ALA A 311 36.91 -21.42 -5.98
CA ALA A 311 36.43 -22.57 -6.73
C ALA A 311 36.19 -22.24 -8.21
N GLU A 312 35.60 -21.08 -8.52
CA GLU A 312 35.45 -20.60 -9.90
C GLU A 312 36.81 -20.36 -10.58
N ALA A 313 37.80 -19.90 -9.83
CA ALA A 313 39.19 -19.76 -10.27
C ALA A 313 39.99 -21.09 -10.32
N GLN A 314 39.36 -22.23 -10.03
CA GLN A 314 39.98 -23.55 -9.95
C GLN A 314 41.13 -23.65 -8.92
N ARG A 315 41.11 -22.78 -7.90
CA ARG A 315 42.06 -22.75 -6.77
C ARG A 315 41.53 -23.64 -5.64
N TRP A 316 41.41 -24.94 -5.92
CA TRP A 316 40.66 -25.90 -5.08
C TRP A 316 41.15 -26.02 -3.65
N ASP A 317 42.47 -26.01 -3.42
CA ASP A 317 43.04 -26.09 -2.06
C ASP A 317 42.66 -24.86 -1.22
N GLU A 318 42.68 -23.67 -1.84
CA GLU A 318 42.31 -22.41 -1.20
C GLU A 318 40.80 -22.33 -0.98
N ALA A 319 40.00 -22.80 -1.95
CA ALA A 319 38.56 -22.91 -1.81
C ALA A 319 38.19 -23.82 -0.63
N LEU A 320 38.78 -25.01 -0.55
CA LEU A 320 38.50 -25.99 0.52
C LEU A 320 38.91 -25.47 1.90
N ALA A 321 40.08 -24.85 2.01
CA ALA A 321 40.54 -24.26 3.27
C ALA A 321 39.63 -23.09 3.70
N THR A 322 39.23 -22.25 2.75
CA THR A 322 38.37 -21.10 3.01
C THR A 322 36.95 -21.53 3.40
N GLU A 323 36.40 -22.56 2.74
CA GLU A 323 35.07 -23.08 3.05
C GLU A 323 34.99 -23.71 4.44
N LYS A 324 36.02 -24.45 4.85
CA LYS A 324 36.14 -24.96 6.23
C LYS A 324 36.19 -23.82 7.26
N LYS A 325 36.89 -22.74 6.94
CA LYS A 325 36.91 -21.51 7.77
C LYS A 325 35.53 -20.85 7.83
N ALA A 326 34.75 -20.85 6.74
CA ALA A 326 33.37 -20.37 6.76
C ALA A 326 32.51 -21.18 7.73
N MET A 327 32.63 -22.52 7.68
CA MET A 327 31.94 -23.44 8.58
C MET A 327 32.26 -23.23 10.06
N GLU A 328 33.52 -22.97 10.40
CA GLU A 328 33.96 -22.68 11.77
C GLU A 328 33.38 -21.38 12.34
N ARG A 329 33.05 -20.41 11.46
CA ARG A 329 32.47 -19.11 11.85
C ARG A 329 30.95 -19.16 12.05
N LEU A 330 30.28 -20.24 11.65
CA LEU A 330 28.84 -20.34 11.75
C LEU A 330 28.40 -20.49 13.21
N PRO A 331 27.33 -19.80 13.64
CA PRO A 331 26.77 -19.98 14.97
C PRO A 331 26.26 -21.41 15.17
N PRO A 332 26.28 -21.95 16.41
CA PRO A 332 25.78 -23.28 16.69
C PRO A 332 24.27 -23.39 16.41
N GLY A 333 23.84 -24.55 15.90
CA GLY A 333 22.44 -24.84 15.56
C GLY A 333 22.14 -24.82 14.06
N PRO A 334 20.95 -25.32 13.67
CA PRO A 334 20.52 -25.34 12.26
C PRO A 334 20.23 -23.93 11.75
N SER A 335 20.71 -23.62 10.54
CA SER A 335 20.39 -22.38 9.80
C SER A 335 20.49 -22.64 8.30
N GLU A 336 19.78 -21.84 7.49
CA GLU A 336 19.86 -21.95 6.02
C GLU A 336 21.29 -21.78 5.51
N LEU A 337 22.03 -20.81 6.06
CA LEU A 337 23.43 -20.57 5.71
C LEU A 337 24.31 -21.79 6.02
N ARG A 338 24.09 -22.48 7.15
CA ARG A 338 24.80 -23.73 7.45
C ARG A 338 24.53 -24.79 6.38
N THR A 339 23.26 -24.97 6.02
CA THR A 339 22.87 -25.96 5.01
C THR A 339 23.44 -25.64 3.63
N SER A 340 23.52 -24.35 3.24
CA SER A 340 24.16 -23.97 1.97
C SER A 340 25.67 -24.19 2.00
N THR A 341 26.38 -23.74 3.05
CA THR A 341 27.84 -23.92 3.18
C THR A 341 28.23 -25.40 3.28
N GLU A 342 27.44 -26.26 3.93
CA GLU A 342 27.67 -27.72 3.91
C GLU A 342 27.56 -28.31 2.50
N ARG A 343 26.62 -27.81 1.69
CA ARG A 343 26.46 -28.22 0.29
C ARG A 343 27.62 -27.73 -0.57
N HIS A 344 28.02 -26.47 -0.39
CA HIS A 344 29.15 -25.86 -1.08
C HIS A 344 30.45 -26.60 -0.79
N LEU A 345 30.70 -26.95 0.47
CA LEU A 345 31.84 -27.77 0.87
C LEU A 345 31.88 -29.10 0.12
N ALA A 346 30.75 -29.82 0.04
CA ALA A 346 30.68 -31.07 -0.70
C ALA A 346 30.95 -30.91 -2.21
N LEU A 347 30.52 -29.79 -2.82
CA LEU A 347 30.85 -29.48 -4.22
C LEU A 347 32.36 -29.23 -4.39
N ILE A 348 32.94 -28.40 -3.52
CA ILE A 348 34.36 -28.04 -3.55
C ILE A 348 35.25 -29.27 -3.33
N GLU A 349 34.89 -30.18 -2.42
CA GLU A 349 35.60 -31.44 -2.19
C GLU A 349 35.65 -32.34 -3.44
N ASN A 350 34.66 -32.22 -4.32
CA ASN A 350 34.59 -32.93 -5.59
C ASN A 350 35.13 -32.12 -6.78
N HIS A 351 35.82 -30.99 -6.52
CA HIS A 351 36.31 -30.04 -7.51
C HIS A 351 35.20 -29.54 -8.46
N GLN A 352 34.01 -29.30 -7.91
CA GLN A 352 32.88 -28.74 -8.62
C GLN A 352 32.66 -27.29 -8.17
N ALA A 353 32.55 -26.38 -9.14
CA ALA A 353 32.21 -24.99 -8.87
C ALA A 353 30.72 -24.85 -8.54
N ILE A 354 30.39 -23.91 -7.66
CA ILE A 354 29.02 -23.64 -7.21
C ILE A 354 28.26 -22.92 -8.33
N ARG A 355 26.99 -23.28 -8.53
CA ARG A 355 26.14 -22.75 -9.60
C ARG A 355 24.73 -22.43 -9.09
N GLU A 356 24.38 -21.15 -9.04
CA GLU A 356 23.12 -20.63 -8.51
C GLU A 356 22.54 -19.45 -9.30
#